data_AF-A0A815JMJ5-F1
#
_entry.id   AF-A0A815JMJ5-F1
#
_cell.length_a   1.000
_cell.length_b   1.000
_cell.length_c   1.000
_cell.angle_alpha   90.00
_cell.angle_beta   90.00
_cell.angle_gamma   90.00
#
_symmetry.space_group_name_H-M   'P 1'
#
loop_
_entity.id
_entity.type
_entity.pdbx_description
1 polymer ?
#
loop_
_entity_poly.entity_id
_entity_poly.type
_entity_poly.pdbx_seq_one_letter_code
_entity_poly.pdbx_strand_id
1 'polypeptide(L)'
;MDLPIINFTSQSQISNDNRLNSIVEYPYLISLYLGKSHIDYMEQFLNETKTHLTRLTELIVDYDQLTVVTDNFTRDATRLNCANVKKERLELCLFSCCNVVMF
;
A
#
# COMPACT_ATOMS: atom_id res chain seq x y z
N MET A 1 29.07 19.23 36.28
CA MET A 1 28.12 18.12 36.45
C MET A 1 26.78 18.67 36.03
N ASP A 2 26.41 18.49 34.78
CA ASP A 2 25.16 19.00 34.23
C ASP A 2 24.09 17.91 34.35
N LEU A 3 22.99 18.24 35.02
CA LEU A 3 21.82 17.37 35.15
C LEU A 3 21.04 17.36 33.81
N PRO A 4 20.60 16.19 33.31
CA PRO A 4 19.73 16.14 32.15
C PRO A 4 18.33 16.65 32.51
N ILE A 5 17.87 17.70 31.82
CA ILE A 5 16.48 18.15 31.88
C ILE A 5 15.64 17.15 31.07
N ILE A 6 14.96 16.25 31.77
CA ILE A 6 14.00 15.31 31.18
C ILE A 6 12.64 16.01 31.13
N ASN A 7 12.25 16.48 29.95
CA ASN A 7 10.93 17.05 29.74
C ASN A 7 9.91 15.92 29.56
N PHE A 8 9.33 15.44 30.66
CA PHE A 8 8.10 14.64 30.61
C PHE A 8 6.92 15.58 30.35
N THR A 9 6.78 16.02 29.10
CA THR A 9 5.49 16.53 28.65
C THR A 9 4.65 15.32 28.29
N SER A 10 3.81 14.87 29.21
CA SER A 10 2.65 14.06 28.86
C SER A 10 1.79 14.89 27.92
N GLN A 11 2.05 14.79 26.62
CA GLN A 11 1.08 15.18 25.62
C GLN A 11 -0.10 14.23 25.80
N SER A 12 -1.06 14.68 26.59
CA SER A 12 -2.44 14.25 26.51
C SER A 12 -2.86 14.49 25.05
N GLN A 13 -2.60 13.50 24.19
CA GLN A 13 -3.18 13.46 22.87
C GLN A 13 -4.68 13.30 23.10
N ILE A 14 -5.38 14.41 23.02
CA ILE A 14 -6.75 14.47 22.56
C ILE A 14 -6.72 13.70 21.23
N SER A 15 -7.00 12.40 21.26
CA SER A 15 -7.07 11.59 20.05
C SER A 15 -8.26 12.12 19.28
N ASN A 16 -7.97 12.95 18.29
CA ASN A 16 -8.91 13.38 17.27
C ASN A 16 -9.34 12.14 16.47
N ASP A 17 -10.22 11.33 17.06
CA ASP A 17 -10.78 10.08 16.51
C ASP A 17 -11.63 10.29 15.24
N ASN A 18 -11.72 11.51 14.72
CA ASN A 18 -12.60 11.87 13.61
C ASN A 18 -11.86 12.40 12.37
N ARG A 19 -10.52 12.42 12.33
CA ARG A 19 -9.75 12.88 11.17
C ARG A 19 -9.34 11.78 10.18
N LEU A 20 -9.63 10.50 10.45
CA LEU A 20 -9.00 9.36 9.75
C LEU A 20 -9.93 8.44 8.97
N ASN A 21 -11.20 8.81 8.72
CA ASN A 21 -12.14 7.97 7.96
C ASN A 21 -12.59 8.59 6.61
N SER A 22 -11.80 9.49 6.02
CA SER A 22 -12.09 9.94 4.65
C SER A 22 -11.41 9.00 3.66
N ILE A 23 -12.20 8.29 2.86
CA ILE A 23 -11.71 7.55 1.70
C ILE A 23 -11.17 8.57 0.69
N VAL A 24 -9.99 8.30 0.13
CA VAL A 24 -9.41 9.14 -0.92
C VAL A 24 -9.80 8.60 -2.29
N GLU A 25 -10.44 9.43 -3.11
CA GLU A 25 -10.92 9.01 -4.43
C GLU A 25 -9.97 9.43 -5.55
N TYR A 26 -9.72 8.51 -6.48
CA TYR A 26 -8.96 8.77 -7.71
C TYR A 26 -9.84 8.42 -8.93
N PRO A 27 -10.89 9.20 -9.22
CA PRO A 27 -11.91 8.86 -10.21
C PRO A 27 -11.41 8.83 -11.65
N TYR A 28 -10.19 9.30 -11.93
CA TYR A 28 -9.59 9.35 -13.27
C TYR A 28 -8.25 8.59 -13.35
N LEU A 29 -7.84 7.88 -12.31
CA LEU A 29 -6.59 7.09 -12.35
C LEU A 29 -6.82 5.83 -13.17
N ILE A 30 -6.13 5.72 -14.29
CA ILE A 30 -6.29 4.63 -15.27
C ILE A 30 -5.15 3.61 -15.17
N SER A 31 -3.95 4.05 -14.77
CA SER A 31 -2.74 3.25 -14.65
C SER A 31 -2.02 3.56 -13.33
N LEU A 32 -1.58 2.53 -12.61
CA LEU A 32 -0.89 2.63 -11.32
C LEU A 32 0.34 1.71 -11.31
N TYR A 33 1.51 2.28 -11.00
CA TYR A 33 2.77 1.56 -10.84
C TYR A 33 3.18 1.49 -9.36
N LEU A 34 3.29 0.28 -8.84
CA LEU A 34 3.67 -0.04 -7.45
C LEU A 34 4.87 -0.99 -7.35
N GLY A 35 5.50 -1.39 -8.47
CA GLY A 35 6.56 -2.40 -8.50
C GLY A 35 7.84 -2.09 -7.69
N LYS A 36 8.00 -0.85 -7.22
CA LYS A 36 9.09 -0.43 -6.30
C LYS A 36 8.58 0.31 -5.07
N SER A 37 7.27 0.27 -4.84
CA SER A 37 6.65 0.95 -3.71
C SER A 37 6.83 0.14 -2.44
N HIS A 38 6.85 0.81 -1.30
CA HIS A 38 6.76 0.12 -0.02
C HIS A 38 5.39 -0.58 0.10
N ILE A 39 5.36 -1.73 0.80
CA ILE A 39 4.15 -2.54 0.94
C ILE A 39 2.98 -1.77 1.57
N ASP A 40 3.27 -0.80 2.44
CA ASP A 40 2.24 0.07 3.05
C ASP A 40 1.47 0.88 2.01
N TYR A 41 2.14 1.36 0.94
CA TYR A 41 1.48 2.08 -0.14
C TYR A 41 0.63 1.14 -0.98
N MET A 42 1.09 -0.11 -1.20
CA MET A 42 0.27 -1.12 -1.85
C MET A 42 -0.99 -1.40 -1.03
N GLU A 43 -0.86 -1.55 0.28
CA GLU A 43 -2.01 -1.74 1.15
C GLU A 43 -2.95 -0.54 1.12
N GLN A 44 -2.42 0.69 1.09
CA GLN A 44 -3.21 1.90 1.01
C GLN A 44 -4.02 2.00 -0.29
N PHE A 45 -3.38 1.79 -1.44
CA PHE A 45 -4.02 1.93 -2.75
C PHE A 45 -4.93 0.75 -3.10
N LEU A 46 -4.59 -0.45 -2.66
CA LEU A 46 -5.42 -1.63 -2.97
C LEU A 46 -6.59 -1.78 -2.01
N ASN A 47 -6.55 -1.19 -0.82
CA ASN A 47 -7.67 -1.28 0.14
C ASN A 47 -8.77 -0.25 -0.14
N GLU A 48 -9.97 -0.74 -0.46
CA GLU A 48 -11.16 0.05 -0.77
C GLU A 48 -11.65 0.93 0.39
N THR A 49 -11.33 0.57 1.65
CA THR A 49 -11.66 1.41 2.82
C THR A 49 -10.73 2.61 2.97
N LYS A 50 -9.62 2.64 2.21
CA LYS A 50 -8.61 3.72 2.23
C LYS A 50 -8.68 4.55 0.95
N THR A 51 -8.84 3.90 -0.20
CA THR A 51 -8.86 4.56 -1.51
C THR A 51 -9.90 3.97 -2.45
N HIS A 52 -10.44 4.78 -3.37
CA HIS A 52 -11.30 4.28 -4.46
C HIS A 52 -10.64 4.51 -5.82
N LEU A 53 -10.43 3.42 -6.55
CA LEU A 53 -9.77 3.39 -7.87
C LEU A 53 -10.74 2.98 -8.99
N THR A 54 -11.87 3.66 -9.09
CA THR A 54 -13.02 3.27 -9.94
C THR A 54 -12.73 3.08 -11.43
N ARG A 55 -11.68 3.70 -11.96
CA ARG A 55 -11.29 3.60 -13.39
C ARG A 55 -9.93 2.96 -13.62
N LEU A 56 -9.37 2.29 -12.62
CA LEU A 56 -8.09 1.61 -12.78
C LEU A 56 -8.24 0.46 -13.78
N THR A 57 -7.40 0.47 -14.82
CA THR A 57 -7.39 -0.58 -15.86
C THR A 57 -6.05 -1.26 -16.03
N GLU A 58 -4.97 -0.61 -15.59
CA GLU A 58 -3.61 -1.12 -15.62
C GLU A 58 -2.98 -1.02 -14.23
N LEU A 59 -2.55 -2.17 -13.70
CA LEU A 59 -1.79 -2.26 -12.45
C LEU A 59 -0.46 -2.93 -12.76
N ILE A 60 0.63 -2.24 -12.40
CA ILE A 60 1.99 -2.76 -12.50
C ILE A 60 2.52 -2.90 -11.08
N VAL A 61 2.81 -4.13 -10.65
CA VAL A 61 3.10 -4.41 -9.24
C VAL A 61 3.98 -5.65 -9.13
N ASP A 62 4.73 -5.74 -8.04
CA ASP A 62 5.43 -6.96 -7.69
C ASP A 62 4.44 -8.06 -7.27
N TYR A 63 4.59 -9.26 -7.85
CA TYR A 63 3.64 -10.36 -7.61
C TYR A 63 3.67 -10.87 -6.16
N ASP A 64 4.86 -10.94 -5.55
CA ASP A 64 5.02 -11.48 -4.20
C ASP A 64 4.37 -10.54 -3.18
N GLN A 65 4.64 -9.24 -3.31
CA GLN A 65 3.98 -8.23 -2.48
C GLN A 65 2.47 -8.16 -2.74
N LEU A 66 2.02 -8.31 -3.99
CA LEU A 66 0.59 -8.33 -4.31
C LEU A 66 -0.10 -9.50 -3.62
N THR A 67 0.51 -10.68 -3.66
CA THR A 67 0.00 -11.89 -3.00
C THR A 67 -0.12 -11.68 -1.48
N VAL A 68 0.87 -11.03 -0.86
CA VAL A 68 0.81 -10.69 0.58
C VAL A 68 -0.32 -9.70 0.88
N VAL A 69 -0.41 -8.60 0.13
CA VAL A 69 -1.42 -7.56 0.37
C VAL A 69 -2.82 -8.08 0.10
N THR A 70 -3.02 -8.93 -0.88
CA THR A 70 -4.34 -9.49 -1.22
C THR A 70 -4.71 -10.73 -0.43
N ASP A 71 -3.84 -11.20 0.48
CA ASP A 71 -3.96 -12.49 1.16
C ASP A 71 -4.30 -13.61 0.18
N ASN A 72 -3.39 -13.86 -0.77
CA ASN A 72 -3.59 -14.81 -1.87
C ASN A 72 -4.90 -14.55 -2.64
N PHE A 73 -5.22 -13.29 -2.90
CA PHE A 73 -6.45 -12.85 -3.58
C PHE A 73 -7.77 -13.22 -2.87
N THR A 74 -7.72 -13.49 -1.56
CA THR A 74 -8.91 -13.76 -0.74
C THR A 74 -9.42 -12.54 0.03
N ARG A 75 -8.63 -11.46 0.10
CA ARG A 75 -8.97 -10.25 0.86
C ARG A 75 -10.01 -9.40 0.12
N ASP A 76 -11.26 -9.47 0.59
CA ASP A 76 -12.41 -8.74 0.02
C ASP A 76 -12.17 -7.24 -0.13
N ALA A 77 -11.48 -6.62 0.84
CA ALA A 77 -11.18 -5.18 0.81
C ALA A 77 -10.31 -4.73 -0.37
N THR A 78 -9.75 -5.65 -1.16
CA THR A 78 -9.00 -5.32 -2.39
C THR A 78 -9.80 -5.49 -3.67
N ARG A 79 -10.97 -6.12 -3.58
CA ARG A 79 -11.73 -6.58 -4.73
C ARG A 79 -12.24 -5.42 -5.56
N LEU A 80 -12.76 -4.35 -4.94
CA LEU A 80 -13.36 -3.24 -5.68
C LEU A 80 -12.31 -2.45 -6.48
N ASN A 81 -11.15 -2.18 -5.90
CA ASN A 81 -10.07 -1.44 -6.57
C ASN A 81 -9.42 -2.26 -7.70
N CYS A 82 -9.43 -3.59 -7.61
CA CYS A 82 -8.87 -4.47 -8.64
C CYS A 82 -9.90 -4.92 -9.70
N ALA A 83 -11.21 -4.73 -9.48
CA ALA A 83 -12.26 -5.32 -10.32
C ALA A 83 -12.22 -4.91 -11.81
N ASN A 84 -11.68 -3.73 -12.13
CA ASN A 84 -11.62 -3.20 -13.48
C ASN A 84 -10.24 -3.38 -14.15
N VAL A 85 -9.28 -3.99 -13.45
CA VAL A 85 -7.95 -4.21 -14.01
C VAL A 85 -8.05 -5.23 -15.13
N LYS A 86 -7.81 -4.76 -16.36
CA LYS A 86 -7.87 -5.59 -17.59
C LYS A 86 -6.49 -6.06 -18.02
N LYS A 87 -5.46 -5.38 -17.50
CA LYS A 87 -4.06 -5.62 -17.85
C LYS A 87 -3.24 -5.54 -16.57
N GLU A 88 -2.85 -6.70 -16.10
CA GLU A 88 -1.89 -6.84 -15.00
C GLU A 88 -0.51 -7.05 -15.62
N ARG A 89 0.44 -6.20 -15.27
CA ARG A 89 1.85 -6.45 -15.55
C ARG A 89 2.52 -6.78 -14.24
N LEU A 90 2.72 -8.08 -14.06
CA LEU A 90 3.45 -8.60 -12.93
C LEU A 90 4.94 -8.37 -13.17
N GLU A 91 5.54 -7.54 -12.33
CA GLU A 91 6.99 -7.53 -12.20
C GLU A 91 7.34 -8.72 -11.30
N LEU A 92 8.12 -9.66 -11.81
CA LEU A 92 8.77 -10.64 -10.95
C LEU A 92 9.93 -9.91 -10.27
N CYS A 93 9.88 -9.74 -8.95
CA CYS A 93 11.08 -9.38 -8.19
C CYS A 93 12.12 -10.49 -8.32
N LEU A 94 12.95 -10.43 -9.37
CA LEU A 94 14.21 -11.18 -9.46
C LEU A 94 15.27 -10.65 -8.47
N PHE A 95 14.89 -9.84 -7.47
CA PHE A 95 15.82 -9.10 -6.62
C PHE A 95 15.42 -9.13 -5.14
N SER A 96 15.31 -10.33 -4.56
CA SER A 96 15.34 -10.51 -3.09
C SER A 96 16.42 -11.47 -2.59
N CYS A 97 17.37 -11.89 -3.42
CA CYS A 97 18.61 -12.52 -2.93
C CYS A 97 19.83 -11.89 -3.58
N CYS A 98 20.34 -10.81 -2.97
CA CYS A 98 21.77 -10.54 -3.07
C CYS A 98 22.52 -11.79 -2.58
N ASN A 99 23.38 -12.33 -3.46
CA ASN A 99 24.18 -13.55 -3.40
C ASN A 99 23.42 -14.86 -3.71
N VAL A 100 23.45 -15.31 -4.97
CA VAL A 100 24.25 -16.46 -5.46
C VAL A 100 24.18 -16.48 -7.00
N VAL A 101 25.35 -16.26 -7.61
CA VAL A 101 25.86 -16.79 -8.90
C VAL A 101 24.88 -16.94 -10.07
N MET A 102 25.13 -16.12 -11.11
CA MET A 102 25.14 -16.46 -12.54
C MET A 102 24.66 -17.88 -12.91
N PHE A 103 23.57 -18.00 -13.66
CA PHE A 103 23.47 -18.64 -14.99
C PHE A 103 22.09 -18.36 -15.60
#